data_AF-A0AA38PCN4-F1
#
_entry.id   AF-A0AA38PCN4-F1
#
_cell.length_a   1.000
_cell.length_b   1.000
_cell.length_c   1.000
_cell.angle_alpha   90.00
_cell.angle_beta   90.00
_cell.angle_gamma   90.00
#
_symmetry.space_group_name_H-M   'P 1'
#
loop_
_entity.id
_entity.type
_entity.pdbx_description
1 polymer ?
#
loop_
_entity_poly.entity_id
_entity_poly.type
_entity_poly.pdbx_seq_one_letter_code
_entity_poly.pdbx_strand_id
1 'polypeptide(L)'
;MGASQSRPHEGQIIFRSETPVQFSSNVVEQLSERQASPTPTPERQATLDEHVRTRIQDEVKQLRKAEEDVQEEIRVALEKENLDREKAMVSDGQRDGAGSVKSSAVLMGDLEEIRSKIDRFQTRKSLANYPELRASQEALVSCYKSHPTSSLDCWMEVVNFKNSVAQLEKKDYFKTLQ
;
A
#
# COMPACT_ATOMS: atom_id res chain seq x y z
N MET A 1 -51.25 -12.97 -52.35
CA MET A 1 -50.23 -13.12 -53.41
C MET A 1 -49.09 -12.17 -53.09
N GLY A 2 -47.86 -12.66 -52.86
CA GLY A 2 -46.71 -11.79 -52.59
C GLY A 2 -45.72 -12.39 -51.60
N ALA A 3 -44.96 -13.40 -52.03
CA ALA A 3 -43.86 -13.97 -51.26
C ALA A 3 -42.88 -14.67 -52.21
N SER A 4 -41.97 -13.92 -52.85
CA SER A 4 -40.74 -14.45 -53.49
C SER A 4 -39.97 -13.34 -54.24
N GLN A 5 -39.27 -12.44 -53.55
CA GLN A 5 -38.32 -11.51 -54.21
C GLN A 5 -37.02 -11.28 -53.43
N SER A 6 -36.54 -12.28 -52.68
CA SER A 6 -35.23 -12.17 -52.00
C SER A 6 -34.51 -13.52 -51.99
N ARG A 7 -33.91 -13.90 -53.12
CA ARG A 7 -32.75 -14.80 -53.11
C ARG A 7 -31.56 -13.98 -53.61
N PRO A 8 -30.42 -13.94 -52.89
CA PRO A 8 -29.21 -13.35 -53.44
C PRO A 8 -28.78 -14.20 -54.64
N HIS A 9 -28.66 -13.56 -55.79
CA HIS A 9 -28.15 -14.18 -57.00
C HIS A 9 -26.67 -14.53 -56.78
N GLU A 10 -26.34 -15.82 -56.69
CA GLU A 10 -24.97 -16.36 -56.63
C GLU A 10 -24.25 -16.26 -57.99
N GLY A 11 -24.32 -15.09 -58.61
CA GLY A 11 -23.62 -14.78 -59.84
C GLY A 11 -22.87 -13.49 -59.64
N GLN A 12 -21.54 -13.55 -59.66
CA GLN A 12 -20.68 -12.37 -59.73
C GLN A 12 -21.08 -11.62 -61.01
N ILE A 13 -21.78 -10.50 -60.90
CA ILE A 13 -22.18 -9.69 -62.06
C ILE A 13 -20.93 -8.99 -62.57
N ILE A 14 -20.21 -9.66 -63.48
CA ILE A 14 -19.05 -9.10 -64.17
C ILE A 14 -19.60 -8.22 -65.29
N PHE A 15 -19.66 -6.91 -65.05
CA PHE A 15 -19.92 -5.93 -66.10
C PHE A 15 -18.73 -5.93 -67.05
N ARG A 16 -18.86 -6.63 -68.19
CA ARG A 16 -17.91 -6.52 -69.30
C ARG A 16 -18.32 -5.30 -70.11
N SER A 17 -17.47 -4.27 -70.13
CA SER A 17 -17.63 -3.17 -71.08
C SER A 17 -17.45 -3.71 -72.50
N GLU A 18 -18.49 -3.67 -73.32
CA GLU A 18 -18.46 -4.15 -74.71
C GLU A 18 -17.62 -3.25 -75.64
N THR A 19 -17.26 -2.04 -75.19
CA THR A 19 -16.34 -1.14 -75.87
C THR A 19 -14.90 -1.39 -75.42
N PRO A 20 -13.93 -1.55 -76.34
CA PRO A 20 -12.52 -1.70 -75.98
C PRO A 20 -12.04 -0.44 -75.26
N VAL A 21 -11.72 -0.56 -73.98
CA VAL A 21 -11.12 0.51 -73.19
C VAL A 21 -9.69 0.68 -73.71
N GLN A 22 -9.48 1.65 -74.60
CA GLN A 22 -8.15 2.02 -75.06
C GLN A 22 -7.58 3.08 -74.12
N PHE A 23 -6.50 2.73 -73.43
CA PHE A 23 -5.71 3.68 -72.66
C PHE A 23 -4.72 4.37 -73.59
N SER A 24 -4.46 5.66 -73.38
CA SER A 24 -3.38 6.36 -74.07
C SER A 24 -2.04 5.69 -73.75
N SER A 25 -1.16 5.54 -74.74
CA SER A 25 0.17 4.91 -74.59
C SER A 25 0.96 5.47 -73.40
N ASN A 26 0.88 6.79 -73.18
CA ASN A 26 1.57 7.47 -72.08
C ASN A 26 1.11 6.98 -70.69
N VAL A 27 -0.18 6.71 -70.49
CA VAL A 27 -0.70 6.20 -69.21
C VAL A 27 -0.25 4.75 -69.00
N VAL A 28 -0.20 3.95 -70.06
CA VAL A 28 0.29 2.57 -69.99
C VAL A 28 1.78 2.53 -69.67
N GLU A 29 2.58 3.42 -70.28
CA GLU A 29 4.00 3.60 -69.96
C GLU A 29 4.22 4.07 -68.51
N GLN A 30 3.47 5.06 -68.04
CA GLN A 30 3.59 5.53 -66.64
C GLN A 30 3.23 4.44 -65.63
N LEU A 31 2.21 3.63 -65.92
CA LEU A 31 1.81 2.51 -65.07
C LEU A 31 2.84 1.38 -65.13
N SER A 32 3.41 1.07 -66.29
CA SER A 32 4.45 0.04 -66.43
C SER A 32 5.76 0.46 -65.77
N GLU A 33 6.16 1.73 -65.90
CA GLU A 33 7.31 2.32 -65.20
C GLU A 33 7.09 2.33 -63.68
N ARG A 34 5.90 2.72 -63.20
CA ARG A 34 5.56 2.64 -61.75
C ARG A 34 5.54 1.20 -61.26
N GLN A 35 5.09 0.25 -62.06
CA GLN A 35 5.08 -1.17 -61.71
C GLN A 35 6.49 -1.76 -61.67
N ALA A 36 7.41 -1.27 -62.52
CA ALA A 36 8.82 -1.64 -62.50
C ALA A 36 9.60 -0.97 -61.35
N SER A 37 9.12 0.17 -60.83
CA SER A 37 9.76 0.85 -59.71
C SER A 37 9.55 0.08 -58.38
N PRO A 38 10.61 -0.22 -57.61
CA PRO A 38 10.50 -0.96 -56.35
C PRO A 38 9.96 -0.11 -55.19
N THR A 39 9.81 1.21 -55.39
CA THR A 39 9.44 2.19 -54.35
C THR A 39 8.01 2.69 -54.59
N PRO A 40 7.13 2.70 -53.56
CA PRO A 40 5.79 3.24 -53.71
C PRO A 40 5.82 4.76 -53.91
N THR A 41 4.76 5.30 -54.51
CA THR A 41 4.58 6.75 -54.64
C THR A 41 4.39 7.39 -53.26
N PRO A 42 4.73 8.67 -53.07
CA PRO A 42 4.65 9.33 -51.75
C PRO A 42 3.25 9.28 -51.13
N GLU A 43 2.20 9.41 -51.95
CA GLU A 43 0.81 9.27 -51.50
C GLU A 43 0.49 7.86 -50.97
N ARG A 44 0.98 6.82 -51.66
CA ARG A 44 0.82 5.42 -51.23
C ARG A 44 1.66 5.11 -50.01
N GLN A 45 2.85 5.71 -49.90
CA GLN A 45 3.68 5.60 -48.71
C GLN A 45 2.96 6.17 -47.48
N ALA A 46 2.35 7.35 -47.61
CA ALA A 46 1.61 7.97 -46.51
C ALA A 46 0.42 7.11 -46.04
N THR A 47 -0.34 6.50 -46.95
CA THR A 47 -1.44 5.61 -46.56
C THR A 47 -0.97 4.32 -45.91
N LEU A 48 0.16 3.76 -46.37
CA LEU A 48 0.80 2.60 -45.75
C LEU A 48 1.30 2.94 -44.34
N ASP A 49 1.99 4.07 -44.18
CA ASP A 49 2.51 4.51 -42.89
C ASP A 49 1.39 4.75 -41.88
N GLU A 50 0.26 5.31 -42.30
CA GLU A 50 -0.90 5.50 -41.43
C GLU A 50 -1.53 4.17 -41.00
N HIS A 51 -1.63 3.21 -41.93
CA HIS A 51 -2.11 1.87 -41.60
C HIS A 51 -1.17 1.16 -40.61
N VAL A 52 0.14 1.27 -40.84
CA VAL A 52 1.17 0.70 -39.96
C VAL A 52 1.10 1.34 -38.57
N ARG A 53 0.97 2.67 -38.47
CA ARG A 53 0.78 3.36 -37.19
C ARG A 53 -0.46 2.89 -36.46
N THR A 54 -1.58 2.75 -37.17
CA THR A 54 -2.84 2.26 -36.58
C THR A 54 -2.66 0.86 -35.99
N ARG A 55 -2.06 -0.06 -36.77
CA ARG A 55 -1.74 -1.41 -36.29
C ARG A 55 -0.84 -1.40 -35.07
N ILE A 56 0.24 -0.63 -35.10
CA ILE A 56 1.15 -0.50 -33.97
C ILE A 56 0.42 0.01 -32.72
N GLN A 57 -0.46 1.02 -32.86
CA GLN A 57 -1.22 1.54 -31.73
C GLN A 57 -2.17 0.49 -31.15
N ASP A 58 -2.82 -0.30 -31.99
CA ASP A 58 -3.73 -1.36 -31.54
C ASP A 58 -2.97 -2.49 -30.85
N GLU A 59 -1.82 -2.91 -31.38
CA GLU A 59 -0.94 -3.90 -30.74
C GLU A 59 -0.39 -3.39 -29.40
N VAL A 60 0.06 -2.12 -29.33
CA VAL A 60 0.51 -1.51 -28.07
C VAL A 60 -0.60 -1.48 -27.03
N LYS A 61 -1.85 -1.19 -27.42
CA LYS A 61 -2.99 -1.25 -26.50
C LYS A 61 -3.26 -2.67 -26.01
N GLN A 62 -3.14 -3.68 -26.87
CA GLN A 62 -3.29 -5.07 -26.47
C GLN A 62 -2.19 -5.51 -25.49
N LEU A 63 -0.93 -5.15 -25.78
CA LEU A 63 0.21 -5.44 -24.90
C LEU A 63 0.06 -4.81 -23.51
N ARG A 64 -0.41 -3.56 -23.41
CA ARG A 64 -0.67 -2.92 -22.11
C ARG A 64 -1.73 -3.64 -21.29
N LYS A 65 -2.80 -4.10 -21.92
CA LYS A 65 -3.84 -4.89 -21.23
C LYS A 65 -3.28 -6.22 -20.72
N ALA A 66 -2.52 -6.92 -21.56
CA ALA A 66 -1.87 -8.16 -21.14
C ALA A 66 -0.86 -7.92 -20.01
N GLU A 67 -0.14 -6.80 -20.02
CA GLU A 67 0.75 -6.41 -18.92
C GLU A 67 -0.01 -6.15 -17.62
N GLU A 68 -1.13 -5.43 -17.67
CA GLU A 68 -2.01 -5.18 -16.51
C GLU A 68 -2.56 -6.51 -15.93
N ASP A 69 -3.00 -7.43 -16.80
CA ASP A 69 -3.50 -8.74 -16.39
C ASP A 69 -2.40 -9.56 -15.69
N VAL A 70 -1.18 -9.59 -16.26
CA VAL A 70 -0.02 -10.27 -15.65
C VAL A 70 0.38 -9.61 -14.32
N GLN A 71 0.33 -8.28 -14.23
CA GLN A 71 0.62 -7.58 -12.98
C GLN A 71 -0.38 -7.94 -11.88
N GLU A 72 -1.67 -8.04 -12.18
CA GLU A 72 -2.68 -8.47 -11.21
C GLU A 72 -2.51 -9.95 -10.83
N GLU A 73 -2.19 -10.83 -11.77
CA GLU A 73 -1.86 -12.23 -11.46
C GLU A 73 -0.66 -12.34 -10.52
N ILE A 74 0.41 -11.57 -10.78
CA ILE A 74 1.60 -11.50 -9.90
C ILE A 74 1.21 -11.00 -8.52
N ARG A 75 0.38 -9.95 -8.44
CA ARG A 75 -0.06 -9.37 -7.17
C ARG A 75 -0.85 -10.38 -6.34
N VAL A 76 -1.81 -11.06 -6.96
CA VAL A 76 -2.61 -12.11 -6.30
C VAL A 76 -1.74 -13.29 -5.88
N ALA A 77 -0.77 -13.69 -6.72
CA ALA A 77 0.16 -14.76 -6.38
C ALA A 77 1.04 -14.40 -5.17
N LEU A 78 1.55 -13.15 -5.12
CA LEU A 78 2.35 -12.65 -4.01
C LEU A 78 1.52 -12.52 -2.73
N GLU A 79 0.28 -12.05 -2.82
CA GLU A 79 -0.64 -11.99 -1.67
C GLU A 79 -0.90 -13.39 -1.12
N LYS A 80 -1.17 -14.36 -1.99
CA LYS A 80 -1.35 -15.75 -1.61
C LYS A 80 -0.08 -16.34 -0.98
N GLU A 81 1.10 -16.10 -1.57
CA GLU A 81 2.38 -16.56 -1.02
C GLU A 81 2.62 -15.94 0.36
N ASN A 82 2.36 -14.65 0.53
CA ASN A 82 2.49 -13.99 1.82
C ASN A 82 1.56 -14.61 2.86
N LEU A 83 0.29 -14.87 2.52
CA LEU A 83 -0.66 -15.55 3.41
C LEU A 83 -0.24 -16.99 3.73
N ASP A 84 0.25 -17.75 2.75
CA ASP A 84 0.70 -19.12 2.94
C ASP A 84 2.00 -19.17 3.77
N ARG A 85 2.90 -18.20 3.57
CA ARG A 85 4.09 -18.00 4.39
C ARG A 85 3.73 -17.58 5.81
N GLU A 86 2.77 -16.68 6.01
CA GLU A 86 2.27 -16.33 7.34
C GLU A 86 1.65 -17.54 8.03
N LYS A 87 0.83 -18.33 7.33
CA LYS A 87 0.26 -19.57 7.87
C LYS A 87 1.34 -20.59 8.23
N ALA A 88 2.35 -20.76 7.37
CA ALA A 88 3.47 -21.65 7.64
C ALA A 88 4.30 -21.18 8.85
N MET A 89 4.54 -19.87 8.98
CA MET A 89 5.26 -19.29 10.12
C MET A 89 4.47 -19.39 11.42
N VAL A 90 3.14 -19.33 11.36
CA VAL A 90 2.25 -19.58 12.52
C VAL A 90 2.22 -21.08 12.88
N SER A 91 2.25 -21.96 11.88
CA SER A 91 2.24 -23.42 12.07
C SER A 91 3.57 -23.96 12.59
N ASP A 92 4.70 -23.39 12.17
CA ASP A 92 6.05 -23.84 12.54
C ASP A 92 6.63 -23.04 13.74
N GLY A 93 5.80 -22.17 14.34
CA GLY A 93 6.09 -21.35 15.52
C GLY A 93 6.28 -22.12 16.84
N GLN A 94 6.79 -23.35 16.78
CA GLN A 94 7.29 -24.13 17.90
C GLN A 94 8.67 -24.73 17.51
N ARG A 95 9.64 -23.87 17.17
CA ARG A 95 11.08 -24.18 17.24
C ARG A 95 11.93 -22.91 17.09
N ASP A 96 12.44 -22.48 18.24
CA ASP A 96 13.77 -21.89 18.49
C ASP A 96 14.34 -20.81 17.54
N GLY A 97 14.55 -19.61 18.11
CA GLY A 97 15.77 -18.83 17.86
C GLY A 97 15.68 -17.67 16.86
N ALA A 98 15.66 -16.44 17.41
CA ALA A 98 16.20 -15.21 16.82
C ALA A 98 15.77 -14.85 15.39
N GLY A 99 14.67 -14.08 15.30
CA GLY A 99 14.28 -13.38 14.08
C GLY A 99 12.79 -13.45 13.79
N SER A 100 11.95 -13.33 14.82
CA SER A 100 10.50 -13.31 14.66
C SER A 100 10.11 -12.03 13.92
N VAL A 101 9.84 -12.14 12.62
CA VAL A 101 8.98 -11.18 11.93
C VAL A 101 7.58 -11.40 12.51
N LYS A 102 7.34 -10.81 13.68
CA LYS A 102 6.07 -10.91 14.40
C LYS A 102 4.99 -10.35 13.49
N SER A 103 3.98 -11.15 13.17
CA SER A 103 2.86 -10.71 12.34
C SER A 103 2.18 -9.48 12.96
N SER A 104 1.54 -8.66 12.12
CA SER A 104 0.85 -7.43 12.55
C SER A 104 -0.10 -7.68 13.74
N ALA A 105 -0.78 -8.84 13.76
CA ALA A 105 -1.67 -9.24 14.86
C ALA A 105 -0.92 -9.53 16.18
N VAL A 106 0.25 -10.18 16.14
CA VAL A 106 1.09 -10.42 17.33
C VAL A 106 1.66 -9.10 17.86
N LEU A 107 2.06 -8.20 16.96
CA LEU A 107 2.53 -6.86 17.32
C LEU A 107 1.44 -6.01 17.99
N MET A 108 0.19 -6.11 17.54
CA MET A 108 -0.93 -5.43 18.20
C MET A 108 -1.17 -5.98 19.62
N GLY A 109 -1.08 -7.30 19.80
CA GLY A 109 -1.17 -7.92 21.13
C GLY A 109 -0.05 -7.47 22.06
N ASP A 110 1.19 -7.47 21.58
CA ASP A 110 2.37 -7.02 22.34
C ASP A 110 2.25 -5.53 22.72
N LEU A 111 1.75 -4.68 21.82
CA LEU A 111 1.54 -3.25 22.09
C LEU A 111 0.50 -3.02 23.18
N GLU A 112 -0.61 -3.76 23.16
CA GLU A 112 -1.65 -3.66 24.18
C GLU A 112 -1.15 -4.15 25.53
N GLU A 113 -0.36 -5.23 25.55
CA GLU A 113 0.29 -5.72 26.76
C GLU A 113 1.24 -4.68 27.35
N ILE A 114 2.08 -4.05 26.51
CA ILE A 114 3.02 -3.00 26.93
C ILE A 114 2.26 -1.79 27.47
N ARG A 115 1.21 -1.32 26.78
CA ARG A 115 0.35 -0.23 27.28
C ARG A 115 -0.24 -0.56 28.63
N SER A 116 -0.81 -1.75 28.79
CA SER A 116 -1.39 -2.19 30.07
C SER A 116 -0.35 -2.25 31.20
N LYS A 117 0.89 -2.66 30.90
CA LYS A 117 2.00 -2.69 31.87
C LYS A 117 2.43 -1.28 32.28
N ILE A 118 2.49 -0.34 31.33
CA ILE A 118 2.80 1.07 31.60
C ILE A 118 1.70 1.70 32.46
N ASP A 119 0.44 1.50 32.11
CA ASP A 119 -0.69 2.05 32.88
C ASP A 119 -0.72 1.50 34.30
N ARG A 120 -0.49 0.19 34.47
CA ARG A 120 -0.36 -0.44 35.81
C ARG A 120 0.79 0.17 36.60
N PHE A 121 1.94 0.40 35.96
CA PHE A 121 3.10 1.01 36.62
C PHE A 121 2.84 2.47 37.01
N GLN A 122 2.26 3.27 36.10
CA GLN A 122 1.89 4.66 36.37
C GLN A 122 0.83 4.76 37.47
N THR A 123 -0.15 3.86 37.48
CA THR A 123 -1.17 3.76 38.53
C THR A 123 -0.52 3.48 39.89
N ARG A 124 0.40 2.51 39.97
CA ARG A 124 1.15 2.20 41.21
C ARG A 124 1.99 3.37 41.68
N LYS A 125 2.64 4.10 40.76
CA LYS A 125 3.47 5.28 41.07
C LYS A 125 2.63 6.53 41.39
N SER A 126 1.34 6.54 41.08
CA SER A 126 0.51 7.71 41.31
C SER A 126 0.41 8.02 42.81
N LEU A 127 0.75 9.26 43.18
CA LEU A 127 0.64 9.78 44.56
C LEU A 127 -0.81 9.77 45.09
N ALA A 128 -1.79 9.42 44.25
CA ALA A 128 -3.19 9.27 44.65
C ALA A 128 -3.39 8.11 45.65
N ASN A 129 -2.55 7.08 45.58
CA ASN A 129 -2.64 5.91 46.47
C ASN A 129 -2.00 6.14 47.86
N TYR A 130 -1.35 7.29 48.07
CA TYR A 130 -0.59 7.59 49.29
C TYR A 130 -1.00 8.94 49.89
N PRO A 131 -2.17 9.04 50.53
CA PRO A 131 -2.70 10.29 51.07
C PRO A 131 -1.82 10.89 52.17
N GLU A 132 -1.15 10.06 52.98
CA GLU A 132 -0.23 10.52 54.03
C GLU A 132 1.00 11.25 53.47
N LEU A 133 1.54 10.78 52.34
CA LEU A 133 2.67 11.41 51.66
C LEU A 133 2.25 12.72 51.00
N ARG A 134 1.04 12.78 50.41
CA ARG A 134 0.51 14.04 49.88
C ARG A 134 0.32 15.08 50.97
N ALA A 135 -0.25 14.70 52.11
CA ALA A 135 -0.44 15.60 53.24
C ALA A 135 0.89 16.15 53.79
N SER A 136 1.91 15.31 53.95
CA SER A 136 3.24 15.75 54.39
C SER A 136 3.95 16.62 53.34
N GLN A 137 3.78 16.31 52.05
CA GLN A 137 4.29 17.12 50.94
C GLN A 137 3.62 18.50 50.90
N GLU A 138 2.30 18.57 51.02
CA GLU A 138 1.54 19.83 51.00
C GLU A 138 1.90 20.70 52.21
N ALA A 139 2.06 20.11 53.40
CA ALA A 139 2.50 20.82 54.59
C ALA A 139 3.91 21.42 54.43
N LEU A 140 4.84 20.64 53.87
CA LEU A 140 6.20 21.08 53.57
C LEU A 140 6.23 22.21 52.54
N VAL A 141 5.47 22.07 51.46
CA VAL A 141 5.35 23.11 50.42
C VAL A 141 4.69 24.37 50.99
N SER A 142 3.69 24.23 51.85
CA SER A 142 3.03 25.35 52.54
C SER A 142 4.02 26.11 53.43
N CYS A 143 4.83 25.39 54.22
CA CYS A 143 5.83 26.00 55.10
C CYS A 143 6.91 26.75 54.31
N TYR A 144 7.43 26.18 53.22
CA TYR A 144 8.41 26.87 52.38
C TYR A 144 7.84 28.09 51.64
N LYS A 145 6.54 28.06 51.31
CA LYS A 145 5.86 29.23 50.72
C LYS A 145 5.70 30.37 51.72
N SER A 146 5.47 30.09 53.00
CA SER A 146 5.35 31.11 54.04
C SER A 146 6.71 31.64 54.53
N HIS A 147 7.80 30.87 54.37
CA HIS A 147 9.15 31.24 54.80
C HIS A 147 10.17 31.22 53.64
N PRO A 148 10.08 32.15 52.67
CA PRO A 148 10.94 32.15 51.48
C PRO A 148 12.42 32.45 51.78
N THR A 149 12.70 33.20 52.85
CA THR A 149 14.05 33.60 53.26
C THR A 149 14.57 32.83 54.48
N SER A 150 13.73 32.03 55.13
CA SER A 150 14.06 31.24 56.33
C SER A 150 13.68 29.78 56.15
N SER A 151 14.41 29.10 55.28
CA SER A 151 14.16 27.68 54.95
C SER A 151 14.47 26.71 56.09
N LEU A 152 15.20 27.16 57.12
CA LEU A 152 15.57 26.36 58.28
C LEU A 152 14.43 26.20 59.29
N ASP A 153 13.44 27.09 59.28
CA ASP A 153 12.29 27.02 60.20
C ASP A 153 11.37 25.82 59.88
N CYS A 154 11.37 25.36 58.62
CA CYS A 154 10.56 24.23 58.13
C CYS A 154 11.21 22.85 58.32
N TRP A 155 12.19 22.72 59.22
CA TRP A 155 12.95 21.49 59.40
C TRP A 155 12.08 20.32 59.89
N MET A 156 11.04 20.59 60.68
CA MET A 156 10.15 19.58 61.25
C MET A 156 9.28 18.94 60.16
N GLU A 157 8.76 19.74 59.23
CA GLU A 157 8.01 19.30 58.06
C GLU A 157 8.88 18.46 57.12
N VAL A 158 10.16 18.83 56.96
CA VAL A 158 11.15 18.04 56.21
C VAL A 158 11.41 16.68 56.85
N VAL A 159 11.54 16.62 58.18
CA VAL A 159 11.71 15.35 58.90
C VAL A 159 10.47 14.48 58.75
N ASN A 160 9.28 15.05 58.88
CA ASN A 160 8.02 14.34 58.70
C ASN A 160 7.84 13.80 57.28
N PHE A 161 8.17 14.60 56.26
CA PHE A 161 8.16 14.15 54.88
C PHE A 161 9.16 13.01 54.65
N LYS A 162 10.41 13.14 55.11
CA LYS A 162 11.44 12.09 55.01
C LYS A 162 11.00 10.78 55.68
N ASN A 163 10.39 10.86 56.86
CA ASN A 163 9.87 9.68 57.55
C ASN A 163 8.73 9.01 56.76
N SER A 164 7.81 9.80 56.18
CA SER A 164 6.73 9.27 55.34
C SER A 164 7.25 8.59 54.07
N VAL A 165 8.27 9.16 53.42
CA VAL A 165 8.94 8.55 52.25
C VAL A 165 9.64 7.26 52.65
N ALA A 166 10.42 7.26 53.73
CA ALA A 166 11.14 6.07 54.19
C ALA A 166 10.19 4.92 54.58
N GLN A 167 9.00 5.23 55.11
CA GLN A 167 7.97 4.22 55.38
C GLN A 167 7.38 3.65 54.09
N LEU A 168 7.18 4.48 53.07
CA LEU A 168 6.69 4.02 51.76
C LEU A 168 7.73 3.20 51.02
N GLU A 169 8.99 3.63 50.99
CA GLU A 169 10.08 2.87 50.38
C GLU A 169 10.20 1.49 51.00
N LYS A 170 10.08 1.38 52.33
CA LYS A 170 10.03 0.07 53.01
C LYS A 170 8.82 -0.75 52.55
N LYS A 171 7.61 -0.20 52.60
CA LYS A 171 6.38 -0.89 52.21
C LYS A 171 6.39 -1.35 50.74
N ASP A 172 6.87 -0.50 49.83
CA ASP A 172 6.96 -0.79 48.40
C ASP A 172 8.08 -1.80 48.09
N TYR A 173 9.23 -1.70 48.74
CA TYR A 173 10.29 -2.70 48.66
C TYR A 173 9.79 -4.10 49.05
N PHE A 174 9.03 -4.21 50.15
CA PHE A 174 8.41 -5.48 50.54
C PHE A 174 7.38 -5.98 49.53
N LYS A 175 6.60 -5.10 48.90
CA LYS A 175 5.64 -5.48 47.84
C LYS A 175 6.31 -5.93 46.54
N THR A 176 7.52 -5.46 46.23
CA THR A 176 8.24 -5.87 45.01
C THR A 176 8.93 -7.23 45.12
N LEU A 177 9.12 -7.74 46.35
CA LEU A 177 9.71 -9.04 46.62
C LEU A 177 8.68 -10.20 46.66
N GLN A 178 7.39 -9.89 46.62
CA GLN A 178 6.27 -10.84 46.71
C GLN A 178 5.60 -11.00 45.34
#